data_AF-A0A1J5J0B9-F1
#
_entry.id   AF-A0A1J5J0B9-F1
#
_cell.length_a   1.000
_cell.length_b   1.000
_cell.length_c   1.000
_cell.angle_alpha   90.00
_cell.angle_beta   90.00
_cell.angle_gamma   90.00
#
_symmetry.space_group_name_H-M   'P 1'
#
loop_
_entity.id
_entity.type
_entity.pdbx_description
1 polymer ?
#
loop_
_entity_poly.entity_id
_entity_poly.type
_entity_poly.pdbx_seq_one_letter_code
_entity_poly.pdbx_strand_id
1 'polypeptide(L)'
;MFGKIMMSCGVMVCGLLMVCARPGPAPAAAYQLPDTGQHKCYDGGTEITCPQPGERFYGQDAQYQGPEPAFRDNGNGTVTDLNTGLMWQQGDDQNECAEYSDDCYTWEEAGAYCDALTLAGYTDWRLPDRRELVSIVNYAIAYPGPTIDTRYFPNCRSSGYWSGSTYADGPYYAWYVDFYNGYVHWHFETNHSHVRCVRAGS
;
A
#
# COMPACT_ATOMS: atom_id res chain seq x y z
N MET A 1 76.32 36.39 39.64
CA MET A 1 75.23 37.38 39.82
C MET A 1 74.43 37.44 38.52
N PHE A 2 73.11 37.60 38.64
CA PHE A 2 72.08 37.61 37.60
C PHE A 2 71.51 36.24 37.18
N GLY A 3 70.41 35.88 37.87
CA GLY A 3 69.49 34.82 37.48
C GLY A 3 68.63 35.23 36.29
N LYS A 4 68.26 34.25 35.48
CA LYS A 4 67.27 34.37 34.40
C LYS A 4 66.04 33.54 34.76
N ILE A 5 64.90 34.23 34.67
CA ILE A 5 63.54 33.76 34.86
C ILE A 5 63.19 32.78 33.74
N MET A 6 62.82 31.54 34.08
CA MET A 6 62.17 30.61 33.14
C MET A 6 60.65 30.80 33.23
N MET A 7 60.07 31.31 32.13
CA MET A 7 58.63 31.32 31.88
C MET A 7 58.17 29.92 31.48
N SER A 8 57.20 29.39 32.22
CA SER A 8 56.51 28.12 31.95
C SER A 8 55.52 28.29 30.80
N CYS A 9 55.66 27.48 29.74
CA CYS A 9 54.73 27.41 28.61
C CYS A 9 53.67 26.33 28.91
N GLY A 10 52.43 26.74 29.20
CA GLY A 10 51.30 25.83 29.38
C GLY A 10 50.76 25.35 28.04
N VAL A 11 50.71 24.02 27.83
CA VAL A 11 50.06 23.40 26.67
C VAL A 11 48.59 23.21 27.01
N MET A 12 47.71 23.95 26.32
CA MET A 12 46.26 23.77 26.37
C MET A 12 45.86 22.64 25.41
N VAL A 13 45.49 21.48 25.96
CA VAL A 13 44.95 20.37 25.18
C VAL A 13 43.47 20.67 24.90
N CYS A 14 43.16 21.04 23.66
CA CYS A 14 41.80 21.20 23.18
C CYS A 14 41.21 19.82 22.88
N GLY A 15 40.40 19.29 23.80
CA GLY A 15 39.66 18.04 23.61
C GLY A 15 38.54 18.24 22.60
N LEU A 16 38.72 17.72 21.38
CA LEU A 16 37.67 17.66 20.36
C LEU A 16 36.71 16.53 20.72
N LEU A 17 35.58 16.86 21.35
CA LEU A 17 34.44 15.95 21.49
C LEU A 17 33.87 15.68 20.10
N MET A 18 34.15 14.50 19.52
CA MET A 18 33.36 13.96 18.42
C MET A 18 31.98 13.58 18.97
N VAL A 19 31.02 14.46 18.79
CA VAL A 19 29.60 14.10 18.91
C VAL A 19 29.25 13.32 17.64
N CYS A 20 29.07 12.01 17.77
CA CYS A 20 28.45 11.21 16.72
C CYS A 20 27.01 11.70 16.55
N ALA A 21 26.76 12.55 15.55
CA ALA A 21 25.41 12.90 15.15
C ALA A 21 24.73 11.60 14.70
N ARG A 22 23.71 11.15 15.45
CA ARG A 22 22.82 10.09 14.97
C ARG A 22 22.14 10.62 13.71
N PRO A 23 22.10 9.86 12.60
CA PRO A 23 21.26 10.25 11.48
C PRO A 23 19.84 10.43 12.02
N GLY A 24 19.27 11.61 11.77
CA GLY A 24 17.88 11.89 12.11
C GLY A 24 16.96 10.89 11.38
N PRO A 25 15.75 10.66 11.89
CA PRO A 25 14.77 9.86 11.16
C PRO A 25 14.63 10.42 9.74
N ALA A 26 14.71 9.54 8.74
CA ALA A 26 14.42 9.91 7.36
C ALA A 26 13.02 10.54 7.32
N PRO A 27 12.80 11.61 6.54
CA PRO A 27 11.47 12.17 6.39
C PRO A 27 10.52 11.06 5.95
N ALA A 28 9.39 10.91 6.64
CA ALA A 28 8.32 10.03 6.19
C ALA A 28 7.99 10.39 4.74
N ALA A 29 8.03 9.41 3.84
CA ALA A 29 7.65 9.62 2.46
C ALA A 29 6.22 10.21 2.44
N ALA A 30 6.02 11.27 1.66
CA ALA A 30 4.69 11.86 1.52
C ALA A 30 3.75 10.82 0.90
N TYR A 31 2.53 10.70 1.43
CA TYR A 31 1.51 9.82 0.86
C TYR A 31 1.29 10.19 -0.62
N GLN A 32 1.57 9.25 -1.52
CA GLN A 32 1.35 9.36 -2.95
C GLN A 32 0.54 8.16 -3.42
N LEU A 33 -0.47 8.41 -4.25
CA LEU A 33 -1.17 7.33 -4.93
C LEU A 33 -0.28 6.80 -6.05
N PRO A 34 -0.09 5.48 -6.17
CA PRO A 34 0.64 4.91 -7.28
C PRO A 34 -0.10 5.12 -8.60
N ASP A 35 0.67 5.12 -9.68
CA ASP A 35 0.15 4.96 -11.03
C ASP A 35 -0.55 3.59 -11.18
N THR A 36 -1.37 3.43 -12.21
CA THR A 36 -2.17 2.21 -12.39
C THR A 36 -1.31 0.99 -12.77
N GLY A 37 -0.03 1.20 -13.05
CA GLY A 37 0.94 0.21 -13.50
C GLY A 37 0.82 -0.11 -14.99
N GLN A 38 -0.01 0.63 -15.73
CA GLN A 38 -0.31 0.33 -17.11
C GLN A 38 0.71 0.97 -18.06
N HIS A 39 1.47 0.16 -18.80
CA HIS A 39 2.56 0.64 -19.68
C HIS A 39 2.32 0.47 -21.19
N LYS A 40 1.15 -0.03 -21.59
CA LYS A 40 0.78 -0.31 -23.00
C LYS A 40 -0.33 0.60 -23.53
N CYS A 41 -0.29 0.99 -24.79
CA CYS A 41 -1.38 1.75 -25.41
C CYS A 41 -2.29 0.82 -26.24
N TYR A 42 -3.57 1.14 -26.35
CA TYR A 42 -4.56 0.31 -27.05
C TYR A 42 -5.46 1.11 -28.02
N ASP A 43 -5.93 0.45 -29.07
CA ASP A 43 -7.04 0.84 -29.96
C ASP A 43 -8.08 -0.28 -29.99
N GLY A 44 -9.25 -0.06 -29.40
CA GLY A 44 -10.35 -1.02 -29.45
C GLY A 44 -10.01 -2.42 -28.91
N GLY A 45 -9.06 -2.51 -27.96
CA GLY A 45 -8.55 -3.77 -27.39
C GLY A 45 -7.29 -4.33 -28.06
N THR A 46 -6.81 -3.73 -29.16
CA THR A 46 -5.55 -4.11 -29.80
C THR A 46 -4.40 -3.28 -29.24
N GLU A 47 -3.33 -3.93 -28.78
CA GLU A 47 -2.11 -3.25 -28.33
C GLU A 47 -1.43 -2.51 -29.50
N ILE A 48 -1.06 -1.25 -29.27
CA ILE A 48 -0.39 -0.37 -30.22
C ILE A 48 0.86 0.25 -29.60
N THR A 49 1.77 0.73 -30.45
CA THR A 49 2.82 1.65 -29.98
C THR A 49 2.17 2.92 -29.44
N CYS A 50 2.66 3.44 -28.32
CA CYS A 50 2.05 4.61 -27.72
C CYS A 50 2.11 5.84 -28.66
N PRO A 51 0.96 6.44 -28.99
CA PRO A 51 0.86 7.52 -29.97
C PRO A 51 1.56 8.79 -29.50
N GLN A 52 1.97 9.66 -30.42
CA GLN A 52 2.58 10.96 -30.12
C GLN A 52 1.52 12.05 -29.87
N PRO A 53 1.87 13.19 -29.23
CA PRO A 53 0.93 14.29 -29.04
C PRO A 53 0.26 14.74 -30.34
N GLY A 54 -1.07 14.72 -30.35
CA GLY A 54 -1.89 15.07 -31.52
C GLY A 54 -2.34 13.89 -32.39
N GLU A 55 -1.83 12.68 -32.13
CA GLU A 55 -2.30 11.46 -32.80
C GLU A 55 -3.57 10.90 -32.13
N ARG A 56 -4.31 10.05 -32.87
CA ARG A 56 -5.48 9.35 -32.32
C ARG A 56 -5.04 8.46 -31.16
N PHE A 57 -5.86 8.39 -30.11
CA PHE A 57 -5.60 7.63 -28.89
C PHE A 57 -4.42 8.12 -28.04
N TYR A 58 -3.89 9.33 -28.31
CA TYR A 58 -2.98 10.02 -27.39
C TYR A 58 -3.67 10.38 -26.07
N GLY A 59 -2.91 10.31 -24.97
CA GLY A 59 -3.35 10.62 -23.62
C GLY A 59 -3.85 9.42 -22.84
N GLN A 60 -3.40 8.22 -23.20
CA GLN A 60 -3.62 7.01 -22.39
C GLN A 60 -2.69 6.98 -21.18
N ASP A 61 -3.06 6.17 -20.18
CA ASP A 61 -2.33 6.02 -18.91
C ASP A 61 -0.84 5.73 -19.11
N ALA A 62 -0.51 4.80 -20.02
CA ALA A 62 0.84 4.41 -20.40
C ALA A 62 1.75 5.54 -20.94
N GLN A 63 1.19 6.72 -21.18
CA GLN A 63 1.91 7.89 -21.70
C GLN A 63 2.23 8.92 -20.62
N TYR A 64 1.69 8.74 -19.40
CA TYR A 64 2.00 9.54 -18.24
C TYR A 64 2.98 8.77 -17.35
N GLN A 65 3.86 9.50 -16.67
CA GLN A 65 4.81 8.91 -15.71
C GLN A 65 4.33 9.27 -14.30
N GLY A 66 3.67 8.31 -13.64
CA GLY A 66 3.38 8.38 -12.22
C GLY A 66 4.39 7.61 -11.36
N PRO A 67 4.25 7.66 -10.03
CA PRO A 67 5.01 6.79 -9.14
C PRO A 67 4.54 5.34 -9.31
N GLU A 68 5.45 4.46 -9.72
CA GLU A 68 5.13 3.03 -9.86
C GLU A 68 4.72 2.39 -8.53
N PRO A 69 3.83 1.37 -8.53
CA PRO A 69 3.56 0.57 -7.34
C PRO A 69 4.87 0.01 -6.74
N ALA A 70 5.12 0.35 -5.47
CA ALA A 70 6.36 0.01 -4.79
C ALA A 70 6.04 -0.59 -3.42
N PHE A 71 6.45 -1.84 -3.22
CA PHE A 71 6.18 -2.60 -2.01
C PHE A 71 7.45 -3.16 -1.39
N ARG A 72 7.42 -3.38 -0.08
CA ARG A 72 8.47 -4.08 0.67
C ARG A 72 7.84 -5.15 1.54
N ASP A 73 8.21 -6.40 1.30
CA ASP A 73 7.95 -7.50 2.25
C ASP A 73 8.79 -7.29 3.51
N ASN A 74 8.14 -7.28 4.68
CA ASN A 74 8.79 -7.10 5.97
C ASN A 74 9.25 -8.44 6.60
N GLY A 75 8.95 -9.58 5.97
CA GLY A 75 9.36 -10.92 6.43
C GLY A 75 8.65 -11.43 7.68
N ASN A 76 7.54 -10.79 8.06
CA ASN A 76 6.80 -11.07 9.29
C ASN A 76 5.28 -11.19 9.05
N GLY A 77 4.88 -11.48 7.80
CA GLY A 77 3.47 -11.54 7.39
C GLY A 77 2.86 -10.18 7.07
N THR A 78 3.68 -9.13 6.88
CA THR A 78 3.21 -7.80 6.49
C THR A 78 3.98 -7.23 5.31
N VAL A 79 3.33 -6.35 4.56
CA VAL A 79 3.89 -5.63 3.41
C VAL A 79 3.81 -4.13 3.67
N THR A 80 4.90 -3.40 3.47
CA THR A 80 4.88 -1.93 3.45
C THR A 80 4.62 -1.45 2.02
N ASP A 81 3.60 -0.62 1.83
CA ASP A 81 3.42 0.19 0.63
C ASP A 81 4.31 1.45 0.74
N LEU A 82 5.30 1.54 -0.14
CA LEU A 82 6.31 2.60 -0.11
C LEU A 82 5.80 3.93 -0.67
N ASN A 83 4.67 3.92 -1.40
CA ASN A 83 4.06 5.13 -1.95
C ASN A 83 3.11 5.77 -0.95
N THR A 84 2.26 4.97 -0.30
CA THR A 84 1.28 5.48 0.67
C THR A 84 1.84 5.53 2.09
N GLY A 85 2.91 4.78 2.37
CA GLY A 85 3.40 4.57 3.73
C GLY A 85 2.45 3.72 4.58
N LEU A 86 1.50 2.99 3.98
CA LEU A 86 0.64 2.06 4.69
C LEU A 86 1.32 0.71 4.89
N MET A 87 0.89 -0.02 5.92
CA MET A 87 1.31 -1.40 6.15
C MET A 87 0.10 -2.33 6.03
N TRP A 88 0.25 -3.35 5.21
CA TRP A 88 -0.79 -4.30 4.83
C TRP A 88 -0.54 -5.67 5.43
N GLN A 89 -1.63 -6.38 5.74
CA GLN A 89 -1.60 -7.83 5.93
C GLN A 89 -1.09 -8.48 4.63
N GLN A 90 -0.07 -9.34 4.71
CA GLN A 90 0.53 -9.98 3.52
C GLN A 90 -0.36 -11.08 2.94
N GLY A 91 -0.84 -11.99 3.80
CA GLY A 91 -1.97 -12.86 3.48
C GLY A 91 -3.30 -12.11 3.60
N ASP A 92 -4.36 -12.65 3.03
CA ASP A 92 -5.73 -12.22 3.32
C ASP A 92 -6.31 -13.03 4.50
N ASP A 93 -7.64 -13.10 4.59
CA ASP A 93 -8.36 -13.90 5.57
C ASP A 93 -8.17 -15.42 5.44
N GLN A 94 -7.56 -15.91 4.35
CA GLN A 94 -7.39 -17.33 4.03
C GLN A 94 -8.71 -18.12 3.89
N ASN A 95 -9.86 -17.45 3.90
CA ASN A 95 -11.15 -18.09 3.75
C ASN A 95 -11.33 -18.55 2.29
N GLU A 96 -12.02 -19.68 2.10
CA GLU A 96 -12.35 -20.22 0.79
C GLU A 96 -13.80 -19.89 0.44
N CYS A 97 -14.13 -18.62 0.23
CA CYS A 97 -15.47 -18.30 -0.27
C CYS A 97 -15.58 -18.53 -1.77
N ALA A 98 -16.64 -19.26 -2.14
CA ALA A 98 -17.21 -19.16 -3.46
C ALA A 98 -18.15 -17.96 -3.51
N GLU A 99 -18.43 -17.46 -4.72
CA GLU A 99 -19.53 -16.51 -4.91
C GLU A 99 -20.81 -17.12 -4.30
N TYR A 100 -21.44 -16.40 -3.36
CA TYR A 100 -22.61 -16.84 -2.57
C TYR A 100 -22.39 -17.91 -1.48
N SER A 101 -21.16 -18.12 -0.99
CA SER A 101 -20.94 -18.91 0.24
C SER A 101 -20.92 -18.04 1.49
N ASP A 102 -21.42 -18.57 2.61
CA ASP A 102 -21.38 -17.94 3.93
C ASP A 102 -20.03 -18.14 4.67
N ASP A 103 -18.99 -18.62 3.95
CA ASP A 103 -17.66 -18.91 4.51
C ASP A 103 -16.74 -17.67 4.59
N CYS A 104 -17.21 -16.51 4.09
CA CYS A 104 -16.52 -15.22 4.16
C CYS A 104 -17.23 -14.27 5.13
N TYR A 105 -16.80 -13.01 5.19
CA TYR A 105 -17.30 -12.06 6.17
C TYR A 105 -18.39 -11.15 5.61
N THR A 106 -19.43 -10.92 6.40
CA THR A 106 -20.26 -9.72 6.25
C THR A 106 -19.42 -8.46 6.49
N TRP A 107 -19.92 -7.29 6.08
CA TRP A 107 -19.17 -6.05 6.23
C TRP A 107 -18.87 -5.72 7.71
N GLU A 108 -19.81 -5.97 8.61
CA GLU A 108 -19.62 -5.78 10.05
C GLU A 108 -18.56 -6.75 10.61
N GLU A 109 -18.64 -8.04 10.24
CA GLU A 109 -17.67 -9.04 10.68
C GLU A 109 -16.27 -8.77 10.11
N ALA A 110 -16.17 -8.22 8.91
CA ALA A 110 -14.91 -7.81 8.30
C ALA A 110 -14.20 -6.71 9.09
N GLY A 111 -14.97 -5.71 9.54
CA GLY A 111 -14.48 -4.68 10.45
C GLY A 111 -13.99 -5.30 11.76
N ALA A 112 -14.82 -6.14 12.38
CA ALA A 112 -14.49 -6.81 13.64
C ALA A 112 -13.26 -7.72 13.53
N TYR A 113 -13.08 -8.41 12.40
CA TYR A 113 -11.90 -9.23 12.11
C TYR A 113 -10.63 -8.38 12.13
N CYS A 114 -10.63 -7.25 11.43
CA CYS A 114 -9.47 -6.36 11.42
C CYS A 114 -9.19 -5.72 12.78
N ASP A 115 -10.22 -5.26 13.49
CA ASP A 115 -10.06 -4.66 14.82
C ASP A 115 -9.50 -5.66 15.85
N ALA A 116 -9.79 -6.96 15.69
CA ALA A 116 -9.30 -8.03 16.55
C ALA A 116 -7.92 -8.59 16.12
N LEU A 117 -7.44 -8.23 14.92
CA LEU A 117 -6.22 -8.81 14.36
C LEU A 117 -4.99 -8.39 15.19
N THR A 118 -4.22 -9.38 15.63
CA THR A 118 -2.87 -9.18 16.18
C THR A 118 -1.85 -9.82 15.24
N LEU A 119 -1.06 -8.99 14.57
CA LEU A 119 -0.10 -9.44 13.55
C LEU A 119 1.19 -8.63 13.63
N ALA A 120 2.33 -9.32 13.54
CA ALA A 120 3.68 -8.72 13.62
C ALA A 120 3.92 -7.84 14.87
N GLY A 121 3.18 -8.09 15.96
CA GLY A 121 3.24 -7.32 17.20
C GLY A 121 2.37 -6.06 17.22
N TYR A 122 1.55 -5.85 16.19
CA TYR A 122 0.62 -4.72 16.07
C TYR A 122 -0.83 -5.16 16.27
N THR A 123 -1.64 -4.26 16.84
CA THR A 123 -3.05 -4.46 17.19
C THR A 123 -3.95 -3.30 16.73
N ASP A 124 -3.41 -2.39 15.94
CA ASP A 124 -4.07 -1.19 15.38
C ASP A 124 -4.44 -1.40 13.91
N TRP A 125 -4.80 -2.64 13.57
CA TRP A 125 -5.30 -3.01 12.25
C TRP A 125 -6.73 -2.55 12.08
N ARG A 126 -7.09 -2.20 10.85
CA ARG A 126 -8.44 -1.78 10.48
C ARG A 126 -8.79 -2.25 9.08
N LEU A 127 -10.08 -2.20 8.76
CA LEU A 127 -10.54 -2.36 7.40
C LEU A 127 -10.02 -1.17 6.54
N PRO A 128 -9.51 -1.42 5.33
CA PRO A 128 -8.97 -0.38 4.46
C PRO A 128 -10.08 0.45 3.84
N ASP A 129 -9.83 1.71 3.56
CA ASP A 129 -10.74 2.52 2.74
C ASP A 129 -10.65 2.12 1.27
N ARG A 130 -11.71 2.41 0.51
CA ARG A 130 -11.79 2.07 -0.92
C ARG A 130 -10.60 2.57 -1.73
N ARG A 131 -10.09 3.76 -1.42
CA ARG A 131 -8.93 4.35 -2.12
C ARG A 131 -7.62 3.62 -1.78
N GLU A 132 -7.51 3.10 -0.56
CA GLU A 132 -6.34 2.32 -0.13
C GLU A 132 -6.34 0.94 -0.79
N LEU A 133 -7.50 0.28 -0.92
CA LEU A 133 -7.58 -0.96 -1.69
C LEU A 133 -7.25 -0.73 -3.17
N VAL A 134 -7.73 0.37 -3.76
CA VAL A 134 -7.39 0.72 -5.14
C VAL A 134 -5.88 0.97 -5.32
N SER A 135 -5.18 1.50 -4.30
CA SER A 135 -3.74 1.76 -4.41
C SER A 135 -2.88 0.48 -4.50
N ILE A 136 -3.45 -0.69 -4.20
CA ILE A 136 -2.77 -1.98 -4.36
C ILE A 136 -3.24 -2.78 -5.58
N VAL A 137 -4.18 -2.24 -6.39
CA VAL A 137 -4.59 -2.85 -7.65
C VAL A 137 -3.53 -2.58 -8.72
N ASN A 138 -3.17 -3.62 -9.47
CA ASN A 138 -2.30 -3.54 -10.64
C ASN A 138 -3.13 -3.72 -11.92
N TYR A 139 -3.39 -2.60 -12.62
CA TYR A 139 -4.23 -2.56 -13.81
C TYR A 139 -3.51 -3.02 -15.08
N ALA A 140 -2.20 -3.28 -15.05
CA ALA A 140 -1.50 -3.97 -16.15
C ALA A 140 -1.74 -5.48 -16.17
N ILE A 141 -2.26 -6.06 -15.08
CA ILE A 141 -2.65 -7.47 -15.07
C ILE A 141 -3.99 -7.58 -15.79
N ALA A 142 -3.97 -8.22 -16.96
CA ALA A 142 -5.19 -8.44 -17.73
C ALA A 142 -6.15 -9.36 -16.98
N TYR A 143 -7.44 -9.07 -17.10
CA TYR A 143 -8.49 -9.97 -16.70
C TYR A 143 -8.35 -11.37 -17.35
N PRO A 144 -8.62 -12.47 -16.62
CA PRO A 144 -8.97 -12.52 -15.20
C PRO A 144 -7.75 -12.43 -14.27
N GLY A 145 -7.95 -11.81 -13.09
CA GLY A 145 -6.95 -11.57 -12.07
C GLY A 145 -6.43 -12.83 -11.33
N PRO A 146 -5.69 -12.64 -10.22
CA PRO A 146 -5.84 -11.49 -9.32
C PRO A 146 -5.04 -10.27 -9.79
N THR A 147 -5.69 -9.11 -9.89
CA THR A 147 -5.12 -7.84 -10.37
C THR A 147 -4.31 -7.14 -9.26
N ILE A 148 -3.35 -7.85 -8.69
CA ILE A 148 -2.45 -7.40 -7.62
C ILE A 148 -1.08 -8.07 -7.79
N ASP A 149 -0.02 -7.45 -7.26
CA ASP A 149 1.31 -8.05 -7.29
C ASP A 149 1.43 -9.21 -6.28
N THR A 150 1.23 -10.44 -6.77
CA THR A 150 1.24 -11.66 -5.95
C THR A 150 2.61 -12.02 -5.37
N ARG A 151 3.69 -11.34 -5.79
CA ARG A 151 5.00 -11.46 -5.13
C ARG A 151 4.98 -10.87 -3.72
N TYR A 152 4.19 -9.82 -3.51
CA TYR A 152 4.01 -9.19 -2.21
C TYR A 152 2.72 -9.63 -1.53
N PHE A 153 1.66 -9.91 -2.29
CA PHE A 153 0.36 -10.34 -1.78
C PHE A 153 0.06 -11.79 -2.21
N PRO A 154 0.78 -12.78 -1.66
CA PRO A 154 0.59 -14.17 -2.04
C PRO A 154 -0.82 -14.65 -1.69
N ASN A 155 -1.31 -15.62 -2.46
CA ASN A 155 -2.62 -16.25 -2.27
C ASN A 155 -3.83 -15.30 -2.34
N CYS A 156 -3.67 -14.05 -2.81
CA CYS A 156 -4.81 -13.17 -3.05
C CYS A 156 -5.84 -13.87 -3.94
N ARG A 157 -7.07 -13.94 -3.48
CA ARG A 157 -8.19 -14.50 -4.23
C ARG A 157 -8.63 -13.51 -5.30
N SER A 158 -8.98 -14.03 -6.48
CA SER A 158 -9.55 -13.22 -7.56
C SER A 158 -11.05 -12.98 -7.27
N SER A 159 -11.33 -12.12 -6.29
CA SER A 159 -12.67 -11.87 -5.76
C SER A 159 -12.77 -10.48 -5.13
N GLY A 160 -13.95 -10.15 -4.61
CA GLY A 160 -14.24 -8.90 -3.90
C GLY A 160 -13.67 -8.86 -2.48
N TYR A 161 -13.09 -7.71 -2.13
CA TYR A 161 -12.58 -7.41 -0.79
C TYR A 161 -13.27 -6.18 -0.21
N TRP A 162 -13.81 -6.31 1.00
CA TRP A 162 -14.52 -5.23 1.67
C TRP A 162 -13.62 -4.03 1.97
N SER A 163 -14.17 -2.82 1.78
CA SER A 163 -13.58 -1.58 2.28
C SER A 163 -14.39 -1.02 3.44
N GLY A 164 -13.76 -0.29 4.36
CA GLY A 164 -14.40 0.46 5.44
C GLY A 164 -15.18 1.69 4.99
N SER A 165 -15.18 2.01 3.70
CA SER A 165 -15.95 3.15 3.16
C SER A 165 -17.42 2.79 2.99
N THR A 166 -18.30 3.56 3.64
CA THR A 166 -19.76 3.43 3.51
C THR A 166 -20.26 3.92 2.14
N TYR A 167 -21.40 3.38 1.68
CA TYR A 167 -22.05 3.82 0.46
C TYR A 167 -23.04 4.96 0.74
N ALA A 168 -22.80 6.14 0.16
CA ALA A 168 -23.59 7.34 0.47
C ALA A 168 -25.07 7.24 0.04
N ASP A 169 -25.38 6.49 -1.02
CA ASP A 169 -26.73 6.45 -1.59
C ASP A 169 -27.61 5.34 -1.00
N GLY A 170 -27.16 4.63 0.05
CA GLY A 170 -28.01 3.69 0.78
C GLY A 170 -27.31 3.09 2.01
N PRO A 171 -27.96 3.11 3.19
CA PRO A 171 -27.34 2.74 4.47
C PRO A 171 -27.15 1.23 4.67
N TYR A 172 -27.43 0.43 3.65
CA TYR A 172 -27.30 -1.03 3.67
C TYR A 172 -26.23 -1.53 2.71
N TYR A 173 -25.45 -0.61 2.12
CA TYR A 173 -24.44 -0.92 1.12
C TYR A 173 -23.06 -0.45 1.58
N ALA A 174 -22.07 -1.27 1.28
CA ALA A 174 -20.66 -0.96 1.46
C ALA A 174 -19.89 -1.12 0.16
N TRP A 175 -18.79 -0.38 0.03
CA TRP A 175 -17.88 -0.51 -1.10
C TRP A 175 -16.95 -1.69 -0.93
N TYR A 176 -16.64 -2.37 -2.04
CA TYR A 176 -15.60 -3.37 -2.14
C TYR A 176 -14.76 -3.13 -3.40
N VAL A 177 -13.57 -3.75 -3.44
CA VAL A 177 -12.70 -3.78 -4.62
C VAL A 177 -12.54 -5.23 -5.07
N ASP A 178 -12.79 -5.47 -6.36
CA ASP A 178 -12.72 -6.80 -6.97
C ASP A 178 -11.35 -7.02 -7.61
N PHE A 179 -10.53 -7.90 -7.05
CA PHE A 179 -9.24 -8.26 -7.65
C PHE A 179 -9.39 -9.23 -8.84
N TYR A 180 -10.58 -9.71 -9.17
CA TYR A 180 -10.80 -10.48 -10.41
C TYR A 180 -10.62 -9.61 -11.66
N ASN A 181 -10.94 -8.32 -11.59
CA ASN A 181 -10.96 -7.40 -12.72
C ASN A 181 -10.48 -5.97 -12.39
N GLY A 182 -10.17 -5.66 -11.13
CA GLY A 182 -9.76 -4.33 -10.65
C GLY A 182 -10.90 -3.35 -10.43
N TYR A 183 -12.16 -3.81 -10.42
CA TYR A 183 -13.32 -2.94 -10.30
C TYR A 183 -13.58 -2.49 -8.86
N VAL A 184 -14.25 -1.35 -8.78
CA VAL A 184 -14.72 -0.77 -7.53
C VAL A 184 -16.23 -0.74 -7.60
N HIS A 185 -16.89 -1.49 -6.73
CA HIS A 185 -18.35 -1.64 -6.74
C HIS A 185 -18.89 -1.68 -5.31
N TRP A 186 -20.21 -1.79 -5.17
CA TRP A 186 -20.91 -1.89 -3.90
C TRP A 186 -21.68 -3.21 -3.78
N HIS A 187 -21.88 -3.66 -2.54
CA HIS A 187 -22.73 -4.81 -2.20
C HIS A 187 -23.55 -4.51 -0.95
N PHE A 188 -24.58 -5.32 -0.69
CA PHE A 188 -25.28 -5.28 0.58
C PHE A 188 -24.30 -5.65 1.71
N GLU A 189 -24.34 -4.94 2.83
CA GLU A 189 -23.46 -5.20 3.98
C GLU A 189 -23.62 -6.61 4.57
N THR A 190 -24.77 -7.24 4.32
CA THR A 190 -25.07 -8.63 4.69
C THR A 190 -24.53 -9.67 3.71
N ASN A 191 -23.95 -9.26 2.57
CA ASN A 191 -23.27 -10.19 1.68
C ASN A 191 -21.90 -10.56 2.25
N HIS A 192 -21.35 -11.67 1.78
CA HIS A 192 -20.03 -12.14 2.19
C HIS A 192 -18.95 -11.75 1.17
N SER A 193 -17.81 -11.24 1.62
CA SER A 193 -16.64 -10.95 0.79
C SER A 193 -15.35 -11.10 1.60
N HIS A 194 -14.21 -11.11 0.91
CA HIS A 194 -12.92 -11.27 1.55
C HIS A 194 -12.47 -10.02 2.30
N VAL A 195 -11.47 -10.20 3.15
CA VAL A 195 -10.90 -9.14 3.98
C VAL A 195 -9.38 -9.14 3.89
N ARG A 196 -8.82 -7.93 3.82
CA ARG A 196 -7.39 -7.67 3.98
C ARG A 196 -7.23 -6.42 4.82
N CYS A 197 -6.58 -6.55 5.96
CA CYS A 197 -6.45 -5.43 6.89
C CYS A 197 -5.26 -4.53 6.56
N VAL A 198 -5.38 -3.26 6.96
CA VAL A 198 -4.35 -2.24 6.81
C VAL A 198 -4.13 -1.51 8.13
N ARG A 199 -2.96 -0.90 8.29
CA ARG A 199 -2.64 0.03 9.37
C ARG A 199 -1.75 1.16 8.87
N ALA A 200 -1.60 2.21 9.68
CA ALA A 200 -0.62 3.25 9.42
C ALA A 200 0.81 2.66 9.44
N GLY A 201 1.68 3.09 8.53
CA GLY A 201 3.09 2.70 8.57
C GLY A 201 3.89 3.47 9.63
N SER A 202 5.07 2.92 9.90
CA SER A 202 6.05 3.43 10.87
C SER A 202 7.18 4.19 10.19
#